data_AF-A0A940YB03-F1
#
_entry.id   AF-A0A940YB03-F1
#
_cell.length_a   1.000
_cell.length_b   1.000
_cell.length_c   1.000
_cell.angle_alpha   90.00
_cell.angle_beta   90.00
_cell.angle_gamma   90.00
#
_symmetry.space_group_name_H-M   'P 1'
#
loop_
_entity.id
_entity.type
_entity.pdbx_description
1 polymer ?
#
loop_
_entity_poly.entity_id
_entity_poly.type
_entity_poly.pdbx_seq_one_letter_code
_entity_poly.pdbx_strand_id
1 'polypeptide(L)'
;MLPDPSHHTAPGTWVKPELRQAVREVPDACERLEYVGKMTEQAANRVLALIDEAKPACDEVRRRGLEIAEAMRRLAESPEIDTARSRVMMKLCADYAASAAAFADDQNRVLTDVMLAQDFQDLSGQVIGKVMRILFRVEDELKHVLADGDLPDPVSAMSGATEDLAGVQVPDRALQQDDVDDLLASLGF
;
A
#
# COMPACT_ATOMS: atom_id res chain seq x y z
N MET A 1 -51.03 -30.84 44.29
CA MET A 1 -51.28 -30.75 42.83
C MET A 1 -50.17 -29.87 42.28
N LEU A 2 -49.11 -30.51 41.76
CA LEU A 2 -47.95 -29.82 41.20
C LEU A 2 -48.35 -29.18 39.87
N PRO A 3 -48.05 -27.89 39.60
CA PRO A 3 -48.13 -27.35 38.26
C PRO A 3 -46.92 -27.78 37.41
N ASP A 4 -47.22 -27.95 36.14
CA ASP A 4 -46.51 -28.57 35.01
C ASP A 4 -45.17 -27.90 34.62
N PRO A 5 -44.08 -28.66 34.33
CA PRO A 5 -42.83 -28.13 33.81
C PRO A 5 -42.87 -28.08 32.27
N SER A 6 -43.67 -27.17 31.70
CA SER A 6 -43.71 -26.96 30.25
C SER A 6 -43.82 -25.47 29.89
N HIS A 7 -42.91 -24.66 30.43
CA HIS A 7 -42.53 -23.43 29.73
C HIS A 7 -41.50 -23.79 28.65
N HIS A 8 -42.03 -24.23 27.51
CA HIS A 8 -41.32 -24.21 26.24
C HIS A 8 -41.00 -22.73 25.92
N THR A 9 -39.83 -22.25 26.32
CA THR A 9 -39.26 -21.01 25.81
C THR A 9 -39.06 -21.20 24.32
N ALA A 10 -39.87 -20.52 23.52
CA ALA A 10 -39.81 -20.57 22.07
C ALA A 10 -38.37 -20.29 21.59
N PRO A 11 -37.81 -21.10 20.67
CA PRO A 11 -36.50 -20.82 20.10
C PRO A 11 -36.60 -19.57 19.22
N GLY A 12 -36.34 -18.40 19.78
CA GLY A 12 -36.47 -17.14 19.04
C GLY A 12 -36.17 -15.84 19.78
N THR A 13 -36.00 -15.84 21.10
CA THR A 13 -35.91 -14.60 21.90
C THR A 13 -34.51 -14.20 22.38
N TRP A 14 -33.46 -14.97 22.10
CA TRP A 14 -32.08 -14.63 22.49
C TRP A 14 -31.31 -13.79 21.48
N VAL A 15 -31.83 -13.58 20.26
CA VAL A 15 -31.19 -12.68 19.31
C VAL A 15 -31.60 -11.26 19.66
N LYS A 16 -30.83 -10.67 20.57
CA LYS A 16 -30.85 -9.25 20.90
C LYS A 16 -30.90 -8.40 19.61
N PRO A 17 -31.76 -7.37 19.52
CA PRO A 17 -31.87 -6.52 18.33
C PRO A 17 -30.54 -5.91 17.90
N GLU A 18 -29.66 -5.66 18.88
CA GLU A 18 -28.24 -5.34 18.74
C GLU A 18 -27.55 -6.37 17.79
N LEU A 19 -27.53 -7.65 18.15
CA LEU A 19 -26.91 -8.71 17.36
C LEU A 19 -27.45 -8.80 15.92
N ARG A 20 -28.73 -8.46 15.69
CA ARG A 20 -29.32 -8.41 14.34
C ARG A 20 -28.80 -7.25 13.50
N GLN A 21 -28.46 -6.14 14.14
CA GLN A 21 -27.86 -4.98 13.49
C GLN A 21 -26.39 -5.27 13.16
N ALA A 22 -25.62 -5.85 14.07
CA ALA A 22 -24.25 -6.31 13.82
C ALA A 22 -24.17 -7.25 12.61
N VAL A 23 -25.06 -8.25 12.52
CA VAL A 23 -25.14 -9.20 11.38
C VAL A 23 -25.45 -8.52 10.04
N ARG A 24 -26.11 -7.35 10.06
CA ARG A 24 -26.39 -6.57 8.85
C ARG A 24 -25.25 -5.64 8.44
N GLU A 25 -24.44 -5.16 9.40
CA GLU A 25 -23.34 -4.24 9.12
C GLU A 25 -22.05 -4.94 8.68
N VAL A 26 -21.82 -6.20 9.09
CA VAL A 26 -20.62 -6.97 8.70
C VAL A 26 -20.49 -7.16 7.18
N PRO A 27 -21.54 -7.51 6.42
CA PRO A 27 -21.43 -7.60 4.96
C PRO A 27 -21.00 -6.28 4.29
N ASP A 28 -21.52 -5.13 4.73
CA ASP A 28 -21.10 -3.80 4.24
C ASP A 28 -19.62 -3.52 4.56
N ALA A 29 -19.15 -3.93 5.73
CA ALA A 29 -17.73 -3.84 6.07
C ALA A 29 -16.84 -4.72 5.16
N CYS A 30 -17.28 -5.95 4.86
CA CYS A 30 -16.57 -6.85 3.94
C CYS A 30 -16.50 -6.29 2.51
N GLU A 31 -17.62 -5.80 1.97
CA GLU A 31 -17.67 -5.19 0.63
C GLU A 31 -16.73 -3.97 0.53
N ARG A 32 -16.68 -3.17 1.60
CA ARG A 32 -15.77 -2.01 1.70
C ARG A 32 -14.31 -2.41 1.73
N LEU A 33 -13.94 -3.45 2.48
CA LEU A 33 -12.58 -3.98 2.48
C LEU A 33 -12.21 -4.57 1.11
N GLU A 34 -13.14 -5.27 0.45
CA GLU A 34 -12.91 -5.79 -0.90
C GLU A 34 -12.67 -4.64 -1.90
N TYR A 35 -13.43 -3.54 -1.78
CA TYR A 35 -13.20 -2.33 -2.57
C TYR A 35 -11.81 -1.74 -2.31
N VAL A 36 -11.37 -1.64 -1.05
CA VAL A 36 -10.00 -1.19 -0.73
C VAL A 36 -8.97 -2.11 -1.36
N GLY A 37 -9.13 -3.43 -1.25
CA GLY A 37 -8.23 -4.41 -1.86
C GLY A 37 -8.09 -4.24 -3.38
N LYS A 38 -9.20 -4.01 -4.08
CA LYS A 38 -9.18 -3.73 -5.52
C LYS A 38 -8.46 -2.42 -5.86
N MET A 39 -8.66 -1.38 -5.05
CA MET A 39 -8.02 -0.08 -5.28
C MET A 39 -6.51 -0.11 -5.01
N THR A 40 -6.08 -0.81 -3.96
CA THR A 40 -4.66 -0.97 -3.65
C THR A 40 -3.95 -1.83 -4.70
N GLU A 41 -4.59 -2.88 -5.20
CA GLU A 41 -4.05 -3.70 -6.30
C GLU A 41 -3.91 -2.88 -7.59
N GLN A 42 -4.92 -2.08 -7.96
CA GLN A 42 -4.87 -1.22 -9.15
C GLN A 42 -3.76 -0.17 -9.04
N ALA A 43 -3.63 0.48 -7.87
CA ALA A 43 -2.56 1.45 -7.63
C ALA A 43 -1.17 0.79 -7.75
N ALA A 44 -0.97 -0.37 -7.13
CA ALA A 44 0.29 -1.11 -7.20
C ALA A 44 0.65 -1.49 -8.64
N ASN A 45 -0.32 -2.03 -9.39
CA ASN A 45 -0.12 -2.39 -10.81
C ASN A 45 0.21 -1.16 -11.66
N ARG A 46 -0.43 -0.01 -11.40
CA ARG A 46 -0.13 1.24 -12.12
C ARG A 46 1.27 1.74 -11.83
N VAL A 47 1.70 1.75 -10.57
CA VAL A 47 3.07 2.15 -10.18
C VAL A 47 4.11 1.23 -10.82
N LEU A 48 3.90 -0.09 -10.80
CA LEU A 48 4.80 -1.05 -11.43
C LEU A 48 4.91 -0.81 -12.94
N ALA A 49 3.80 -0.56 -13.64
CA ALA A 49 3.80 -0.26 -15.06
C ALA A 49 4.60 1.01 -15.39
N LEU A 50 4.44 2.08 -14.60
CA LEU A 50 5.19 3.33 -14.77
C LEU A 50 6.70 3.12 -14.56
N ILE A 51 7.08 2.31 -13.57
CA ILE A 51 8.48 1.98 -13.31
C ILE A 51 9.08 1.15 -14.45
N ASP A 52 8.35 0.15 -14.95
CA ASP A 52 8.80 -0.70 -16.06
C ASP A 52 8.95 0.08 -17.37
N GLU A 53 8.10 1.09 -17.60
CA GLU A 53 8.21 2.00 -18.75
C GLU A 53 9.42 2.94 -18.64
N ALA A 54 9.75 3.42 -17.43
CA ALA A 54 10.83 4.40 -17.21
C ALA A 54 12.23 3.77 -17.16
N LYS A 55 12.36 2.54 -16.67
CA LYS A 55 13.65 1.84 -16.51
C LYS A 55 14.54 1.81 -17.77
N PRO A 56 14.02 1.49 -18.97
CA PRO A 56 14.84 1.47 -20.19
C PRO A 56 15.52 2.82 -20.49
N ALA A 57 14.87 3.93 -20.17
CA ALA A 57 15.44 5.27 -20.40
C ALA A 57 16.62 5.54 -19.45
N CYS A 58 16.53 5.10 -18.19
CA CYS A 58 17.64 5.16 -17.24
C CYS A 58 18.86 4.38 -17.74
N ASP A 59 18.65 3.16 -18.24
CA ASP A 59 19.71 2.32 -18.78
C ASP A 59 20.37 2.94 -20.02
N GLU A 60 19.59 3.57 -20.89
CA GLU A 60 20.09 4.22 -22.09
C GLU A 60 20.96 5.45 -21.76
N VAL A 61 20.51 6.31 -20.84
CA VAL A 61 21.32 7.46 -20.38
C VAL A 61 22.61 6.98 -19.75
N ARG A 62 22.56 5.96 -18.88
CA ARG A 62 23.75 5.37 -18.26
C ARG A 62 24.72 4.81 -19.31
N ARG A 63 24.22 4.05 -20.27
CA ARG A 63 25.02 3.45 -21.34
C ARG A 63 25.73 4.52 -22.18
N ARG A 64 24.99 5.52 -22.67
CA ARG A 64 25.54 6.62 -23.48
C ARG A 64 26.55 7.46 -22.69
N GLY A 65 26.28 7.71 -21.40
CA GLY A 65 27.18 8.43 -20.53
C GLY A 65 28.53 7.71 -20.36
N LEU A 66 28.51 6.39 -20.18
CA LEU A 66 29.73 5.58 -20.09
C LEU A 66 30.51 5.57 -21.42
N GLU A 67 29.81 5.45 -22.56
CA GLU A 67 30.44 5.48 -23.89
C GLU A 67 31.14 6.81 -24.17
N ILE A 68 30.49 7.93 -23.84
CA ILE A 68 31.07 9.26 -24.01
C ILE A 68 32.24 9.47 -23.05
N ALA A 69 32.10 9.09 -21.77
CA ALA A 69 33.18 9.21 -20.80
C ALA A 69 34.43 8.45 -21.24
N GLU A 70 34.26 7.22 -21.76
CA GLU A 70 35.37 6.42 -22.28
C GLU A 70 35.99 7.05 -23.52
N ALA A 71 35.18 7.51 -24.46
CA ALA A 71 35.67 8.17 -25.66
C ALA A 71 36.42 9.48 -25.34
N MET A 72 35.96 10.24 -24.33
CA MET A 72 36.64 11.44 -23.83
C MET A 72 38.00 11.10 -23.20
N ARG A 73 38.08 10.06 -22.36
CA ARG A 73 39.36 9.61 -21.76
C ARG A 73 40.38 9.25 -22.84
N ARG A 74 39.97 8.43 -23.82
CA ARG A 74 40.82 8.03 -24.94
C ARG A 74 41.30 9.23 -25.77
N LEU A 75 40.43 10.23 -25.96
CA LEU A 75 40.82 11.45 -26.67
C LEU A 75 41.81 12.28 -25.85
N ALA A 76 41.63 12.38 -24.53
CA ALA A 76 42.52 13.13 -23.64
C ALA A 76 43.92 12.51 -23.51
N GLU A 77 44.02 11.18 -23.56
CA GLU A 77 45.29 10.45 -23.53
C GLU A 77 46.01 10.40 -24.88
N SER A 78 45.35 10.85 -25.96
CA SER A 78 45.93 10.82 -27.31
C SER A 78 47.06 11.87 -27.43
N PRO A 79 48.27 11.48 -27.87
CA PRO A 79 49.42 12.39 -27.99
C PRO A 79 49.20 13.55 -28.96
N GLU A 80 48.33 13.33 -29.95
CA GLU A 80 47.93 14.34 -30.93
C GLU A 80 46.41 14.40 -30.99
N ILE A 81 45.86 15.53 -30.54
CA ILE A 81 44.43 15.83 -30.64
C ILE A 81 44.20 16.68 -31.89
N ASP A 82 43.54 16.10 -32.90
CA ASP A 82 43.08 16.83 -34.07
C ASP A 82 41.79 17.61 -33.77
N THR A 83 41.69 18.82 -34.35
CA THR A 83 40.55 19.72 -34.18
C THR A 83 39.25 19.08 -34.70
N ALA A 84 39.30 18.27 -35.76
CA ALA A 84 38.09 17.62 -36.27
C ALA A 84 37.56 16.59 -35.26
N ARG A 85 38.43 15.79 -34.63
CA ARG A 85 38.04 14.86 -33.56
C ARG A 85 37.47 15.57 -32.35
N SER A 86 38.08 16.68 -31.93
CA SER A 86 37.56 17.49 -30.82
C SER A 86 36.17 18.06 -31.08
N ARG A 87 35.90 18.56 -32.30
CA ARG A 87 34.55 19.03 -32.67
C ARG A 87 33.52 17.91 -32.65
N VAL A 88 33.87 16.72 -33.12
CA VAL A 88 32.97 15.55 -33.05
C VAL A 88 32.68 15.20 -31.59
N MET A 89 33.70 15.17 -30.73
CA MET A 89 33.52 14.90 -29.31
C MET A 89 32.63 15.94 -28.63
N MET A 90 32.88 17.23 -28.87
CA MET A 90 32.04 18.32 -28.33
C MET A 90 30.58 18.17 -28.77
N LYS A 91 30.34 17.80 -30.03
CA LYS A 91 28.97 17.55 -30.52
C LYS A 91 28.32 16.37 -29.79
N LEU A 92 29.02 15.25 -29.63
CA LEU A 92 28.50 14.10 -28.89
C LEU A 92 28.16 14.44 -27.43
N CYS A 93 29.01 15.23 -26.76
CA CYS A 93 28.74 15.70 -25.41
C CYS A 93 27.53 16.64 -25.35
N ALA A 94 27.39 17.55 -26.31
CA ALA A 94 26.24 18.44 -26.39
C ALA A 94 24.93 17.68 -26.64
N ASP A 95 24.95 16.72 -27.58
CA ASP A 95 23.80 15.87 -27.89
C ASP A 95 23.39 15.00 -26.67
N TYR A 96 24.37 14.48 -25.93
CA TYR A 96 24.11 13.76 -24.69
C TYR A 96 23.58 14.66 -23.58
N ALA A 97 24.13 15.85 -23.38
CA ALA A 97 23.65 16.79 -22.38
C ALA A 97 22.19 17.19 -22.65
N ALA A 98 21.83 17.45 -23.92
CA ALA A 98 20.45 17.72 -24.31
C ALA A 98 19.54 16.50 -24.06
N SER A 99 19.99 15.29 -24.41
CA SER A 99 19.26 14.05 -24.16
C SER A 99 19.07 13.77 -22.65
N ALA A 100 20.07 14.07 -21.83
CA ALA A 100 20.02 13.86 -20.38
C ALA A 100 19.07 14.86 -19.71
N ALA A 101 19.02 16.12 -20.18
CA ALA A 101 18.06 17.11 -19.72
C ALA A 101 16.62 16.68 -20.06
N ALA A 102 16.36 16.25 -21.30
CA ALA A 102 15.05 15.74 -21.70
C ALA A 102 14.63 14.50 -20.89
N PHE A 103 15.56 13.58 -20.65
CA PHE A 103 15.33 12.43 -19.76
C PHE A 103 14.95 12.87 -18.34
N ALA A 104 15.60 13.89 -17.78
CA ALA A 104 15.27 14.38 -16.44
C ALA A 104 13.85 14.96 -16.37
N ASP A 105 13.42 15.70 -17.39
CA ASP A 105 12.05 16.21 -17.50
C ASP A 105 11.03 15.07 -17.59
N ASP A 106 11.28 14.08 -18.45
CA ASP A 106 10.43 12.90 -18.59
C ASP A 106 10.36 12.08 -17.30
N GLN A 107 11.49 11.92 -16.61
CA GLN A 107 11.55 11.20 -15.34
C GLN A 107 10.78 11.92 -14.24
N ASN A 108 10.83 13.25 -14.20
CA ASN A 108 10.03 14.04 -13.26
C ASN A 108 8.53 13.88 -13.52
N ARG A 109 8.12 13.77 -14.79
CA ARG A 109 6.73 13.45 -15.16
C ARG A 109 6.32 12.07 -14.67
N VAL A 110 7.17 11.05 -14.86
CA VAL A 110 6.91 9.69 -14.33
C VAL A 110 6.75 9.70 -12.81
N LEU A 111 7.63 10.40 -12.10
CA LEU A 111 7.54 10.53 -10.64
C LEU A 111 6.24 11.20 -10.22
N THR A 112 5.81 12.24 -10.93
CA THR A 112 4.51 12.89 -10.72
C THR A 112 3.36 11.91 -10.96
N ASP A 113 3.41 11.12 -12.03
CA ASP A 113 2.39 10.12 -12.34
C ASP A 113 2.34 8.98 -11.29
N VAL A 114 3.49 8.61 -10.72
CA VAL A 114 3.59 7.65 -9.61
C VAL A 114 2.95 8.23 -8.35
N MET A 115 3.20 9.50 -8.03
CA MET A 115 2.54 10.18 -6.91
C MET A 115 1.02 10.22 -7.09
N LEU A 116 0.53 10.57 -8.29
CA LEU A 116 -0.90 10.58 -8.60
C LEU A 116 -1.52 9.18 -8.57
N ALA A 117 -0.77 8.16 -8.98
CA ALA A 117 -1.21 6.77 -8.88
C ALA A 117 -1.38 6.32 -7.41
N GLN A 118 -0.83 7.06 -6.45
CA GLN A 118 -0.94 6.79 -5.00
C GLN A 118 -2.06 7.59 -4.31
N ASP A 119 -2.76 8.51 -5.00
CA ASP A 119 -3.85 9.33 -4.45
C ASP A 119 -5.03 8.52 -3.87
N PHE A 120 -5.09 7.21 -4.14
CA PHE A 120 -6.05 6.26 -3.53
C PHE A 120 -5.80 5.97 -2.05
N GLN A 121 -4.66 6.37 -1.48
CA GLN A 121 -4.34 6.13 -0.08
C GLN A 121 -5.30 6.86 0.86
N ASP A 122 -5.70 8.10 0.55
CA ASP A 122 -6.65 8.86 1.38
C ASP A 122 -8.03 8.19 1.42
N LEU A 123 -8.53 7.79 0.25
CA LEU A 123 -9.81 7.09 0.15
C LEU A 123 -9.77 5.72 0.85
N SER A 124 -8.69 4.97 0.68
CA SER A 124 -8.49 3.67 1.36
C SER A 124 -8.46 3.83 2.87
N GLY A 125 -7.76 4.84 3.39
CA GLY A 125 -7.72 5.15 4.82
C GLY A 125 -9.09 5.50 5.40
N GLN A 126 -9.88 6.30 4.67
CA GLN A 126 -11.25 6.63 5.07
C GLN A 126 -12.17 5.39 5.10
N VAL A 127 -12.03 4.50 4.11
CA VAL A 127 -12.83 3.26 4.05
C VAL A 127 -12.44 2.31 5.18
N ILE A 128 -11.14 2.12 5.42
CA ILE A 128 -10.63 1.33 6.56
C ILE A 128 -11.15 1.91 7.89
N GLY A 129 -11.09 3.22 8.09
CA GLY A 129 -11.61 3.87 9.30
C GLY A 129 -13.13 3.70 9.48
N LYS A 130 -13.91 3.62 8.40
CA LYS A 130 -15.33 3.27 8.47
C LYS A 130 -15.53 1.80 8.85
N VAL A 131 -14.76 0.89 8.26
CA VAL A 131 -14.80 -0.54 8.58
C VAL A 131 -14.42 -0.79 10.04
N MET A 132 -13.36 -0.17 10.55
CA MET A 132 -12.97 -0.30 11.96
C MET A 132 -14.08 0.12 12.91
N ARG A 133 -14.81 1.20 12.61
CA ARG A 133 -15.96 1.63 13.42
C ARG A 133 -17.13 0.63 13.38
N ILE A 134 -17.33 -0.07 12.27
CA ILE A 134 -18.31 -1.17 12.21
C ILE A 134 -17.84 -2.33 13.09
N LEU A 135 -16.58 -2.74 12.95
CA LEU A 135 -16.01 -3.84 13.75
C LEU A 135 -16.05 -3.56 15.25
N PHE A 136 -15.71 -2.34 15.69
CA PHE A 136 -15.81 -1.98 17.11
C PHE A 136 -17.24 -2.03 17.65
N ARG A 137 -18.24 -1.64 16.86
CA ARG A 137 -19.65 -1.76 17.27
C ARG A 137 -20.08 -3.22 17.37
N VAL A 138 -19.70 -4.04 16.40
CA VAL A 138 -19.96 -5.49 16.42
C VAL A 138 -19.29 -6.14 17.64
N GLU A 139 -18.05 -5.76 17.95
CA GLU A 139 -17.30 -6.26 19.11
C GLU A 139 -17.99 -5.88 20.44
N ASP A 140 -18.41 -4.62 20.58
CA ASP A 140 -19.09 -4.13 21.78
C ASP A 140 -20.43 -4.85 22.03
N GLU A 141 -21.21 -5.06 20.97
CA GLU A 141 -22.47 -5.76 21.09
C GLU A 141 -22.29 -7.26 21.38
N LEU A 142 -21.25 -7.90 20.83
CA LEU A 142 -20.89 -9.27 21.20
C LEU A 142 -20.47 -9.37 22.68
N LYS A 143 -19.72 -8.39 23.21
CA LYS A 143 -19.38 -8.32 24.64
C LYS A 143 -20.62 -8.16 25.51
N HIS A 144 -21.56 -7.30 25.12
CA HIS A 144 -22.85 -7.13 25.82
C HIS A 144 -23.72 -8.39 25.79
N VAL A 145 -23.65 -9.19 24.72
CA VAL A 145 -24.36 -10.47 24.64
C VAL A 145 -23.71 -11.53 25.52
N LEU A 146 -22.37 -11.59 25.57
CA LEU A 146 -21.63 -12.45 26.49
C LEU A 146 -21.84 -12.07 27.96
N ALA A 147 -21.94 -10.78 28.27
CA ALA A 147 -22.07 -10.28 29.64
C ALA A 147 -23.50 -10.48 30.21
N ASP A 148 -24.54 -10.36 29.38
CA ASP A 148 -25.94 -10.47 29.81
C ASP A 148 -26.53 -11.88 29.66
N GLY A 149 -25.82 -12.79 28.96
CA GLY A 149 -26.31 -14.13 28.65
C GLY A 149 -25.56 -15.23 29.41
N ASP A 150 -26.31 -16.01 30.19
CA ASP A 150 -26.01 -17.42 30.48
C ASP A 150 -26.07 -18.18 29.13
N LEU A 151 -24.98 -18.10 28.37
CA LEU A 151 -24.81 -18.88 27.13
C LEU A 151 -24.95 -20.35 27.52
N PRO A 152 -25.83 -21.14 26.87
CA PRO A 152 -25.84 -22.57 27.11
C PRO A 152 -24.42 -23.10 26.87
N ASP A 153 -23.90 -23.73 27.92
CA ASP A 153 -22.55 -24.28 28.04
C ASP A 153 -22.15 -24.90 26.69
N PRO A 154 -21.05 -24.46 26.04
CA PRO A 154 -20.62 -24.99 24.75
C PRO A 154 -19.96 -26.37 24.93
N VAL A 155 -20.67 -27.31 25.56
CA VAL A 155 -20.31 -28.72 25.52
C VAL A 155 -20.89 -29.31 24.24
N SER A 156 -20.02 -29.40 23.23
CA SER A 156 -20.17 -30.16 21.97
C SER A 156 -20.55 -29.35 20.72
N ALA A 157 -19.76 -28.33 20.38
CA ALA A 157 -19.47 -28.09 18.97
C ALA A 157 -18.10 -27.42 18.83
N MET A 158 -17.20 -28.15 18.16
CA MET A 158 -15.94 -27.65 17.61
C MET A 158 -14.75 -27.62 18.58
N SER A 159 -14.31 -28.82 18.97
CA SER A 159 -12.87 -29.09 19.06
C SER A 159 -12.26 -28.93 17.67
N GLY A 160 -11.81 -27.72 17.34
CA GLY A 160 -11.11 -27.40 16.11
C GLY A 160 -10.10 -26.31 16.41
N ALA A 161 -8.82 -26.71 16.43
CA ALA A 161 -7.62 -25.92 16.69
C ALA A 161 -7.77 -24.40 16.47
N THR A 162 -7.62 -23.64 17.55
CA THR A 162 -7.13 -22.25 17.47
C THR A 162 -5.67 -22.32 17.05
N GLU A 163 -5.40 -22.26 15.74
CA GLU A 163 -4.13 -21.73 15.28
C GLU A 163 -4.13 -20.24 15.63
N ASP A 164 -3.23 -19.86 16.54
CA ASP A 164 -2.88 -18.47 16.81
C ASP A 164 -2.47 -17.81 15.50
N LEU A 165 -3.43 -17.14 14.84
CA LEU A 165 -3.10 -16.09 13.90
C LEU A 165 -2.50 -14.97 14.73
N ALA A 166 -1.17 -15.01 14.87
CA ALA A 166 -0.38 -13.87 15.29
C ALA A 166 -0.76 -12.72 14.37
N GLY A 167 -1.67 -11.87 14.85
CA GLY A 167 -2.03 -10.64 14.16
C GLY A 167 -0.74 -9.88 13.86
N VAL A 168 -0.68 -9.28 12.67
CA VAL A 168 0.37 -8.33 12.33
C VAL A 168 0.43 -7.33 13.47
N GLN A 169 1.46 -7.43 14.30
CA GLN A 169 1.77 -6.39 15.26
C GLN A 169 2.19 -5.19 14.44
N VAL A 170 1.24 -4.29 14.21
CA VAL A 170 1.54 -2.97 13.67
C VAL A 170 2.38 -2.30 14.75
N PRO A 171 3.66 -1.96 14.49
CA PRO A 171 4.37 -1.11 15.42
C PRO A 171 3.59 0.20 15.49
N ASP A 172 3.17 0.52 16.71
CA ASP A 172 2.48 1.74 17.09
C ASP A 172 3.41 2.93 16.86
N ARG A 173 3.50 3.35 15.61
CA ARG A 173 3.99 4.64 15.16
C ARG A 173 3.22 4.97 13.89
N ALA A 174 2.13 5.71 14.09
CA ALA A 174 1.74 6.69 13.10
C ALA A 174 3.01 7.46 12.73
N LEU A 175 3.49 7.27 11.50
CA LEU A 175 4.53 8.07 10.87
C LEU A 175 4.03 9.51 10.90
N GLN A 176 4.41 10.23 11.96
CA GLN A 176 4.28 11.66 12.01
C GLN A 176 5.28 12.22 11.02
N GLN A 177 4.87 13.30 10.37
CA GLN A 177 5.50 13.93 9.21
C GLN A 177 6.97 14.35 9.44
N ASP A 178 7.46 14.29 10.67
CA ASP A 178 8.84 14.55 11.08
C ASP A 178 9.80 13.38 10.72
N ASP A 179 9.31 12.15 10.57
CA ASP A 179 10.15 10.97 10.26
C ASP A 179 10.66 10.98 8.79
N VAL A 180 10.04 11.78 7.92
CA VAL A 180 10.46 11.93 6.51
C VAL A 180 11.68 12.84 6.41
N ASP A 181 11.73 13.92 7.20
CA ASP A 181 12.84 14.86 7.21
C ASP A 181 14.11 14.23 7.81
N ASP A 182 13.97 13.37 8.82
CA ASP A 182 15.09 12.61 9.39
C ASP A 182 15.68 11.58 8.41
N LEU A 183 14.82 10.94 7.61
CA LEU A 183 15.25 10.02 6.54
C LEU A 183 15.97 10.77 5.41
N LEU A 184 15.51 11.97 5.04
CA LEU A 184 16.18 12.82 4.04
C LEU A 184 17.54 13.32 4.54
N ALA A 185 17.63 13.73 5.81
CA ALA A 185 18.90 14.13 6.44
C ALA A 185 19.91 12.98 6.52
N SER A 186 19.46 11.74 6.71
CA SER A 186 20.33 10.55 6.77
C SER A 186 20.94 10.15 5.42
N LEU A 187 20.31 10.56 4.31
CA LEU A 187 20.75 10.28 2.94
C LEU A 187 21.64 11.39 2.34
N GLY A 188 21.92 12.44 3.10
CA GLY A 188 22.93 13.44 2.76
C GLY A 188 22.50 14.50 1.74
N PHE A 189 21.22 14.92 1.80
CA PHE A 189 20.76 16.18 1.20
C PHE A 189 20.61 17.27 2.26
#